data_AF-A0A830HJ76-F1
#
_entry.id   AF-A0A830HJ76-F1
#
_cell.length_a   1.000
_cell.length_b   1.000
_cell.length_c   1.000
_cell.angle_alpha   90.00
_cell.angle_beta   90.00
_cell.angle_gamma   90.00
#
_symmetry.space_group_name_H-M   'P 1'
#
loop_
_entity.id
_entity.type
_entity.pdbx_description
1 polymer ?
#
loop_
_entity_poly.entity_id
_entity_poly.type
_entity_poly.pdbx_seq_one_letter_code
_entity_poly.pdbx_strand_id
1 'polypeptide(L)'
;MASFPHTLTLHNKRILFAYGKVQRMTIKACAQKVGVSHVSRRHALALIGASGTLTATPATRADESTNYGEGVRGVDLLVGADSGKAVEEGDTVKVRLKGRLMAKNGWVFLDDGLADNDRVFTVGRDGKDVIRGLEVALLGMRAGGVRRVILPPPVSYTQPGQEPQPSDGAFKRRLESTIFNPTRLANGEGDTLATTMFDVELVRILTP
;
A
#
# COMPACT_ATOMS: atom_id res chain seq x y z
N MET A 1 33.51 55.22 22.44
CA MET A 1 32.44 54.22 22.59
C MET A 1 33.07 52.85 22.49
N ALA A 2 32.87 52.03 23.52
CA ALA A 2 33.71 50.91 23.88
C ALA A 2 33.60 49.70 22.95
N SER A 3 34.75 49.05 22.77
CA SER A 3 34.94 47.67 22.32
C SER A 3 34.31 46.69 23.32
N PHE A 4 33.64 45.63 22.85
CA PHE A 4 33.89 44.23 23.27
C PHE A 4 33.23 43.23 22.28
N PRO A 5 33.81 42.02 22.10
CA PRO A 5 33.56 41.09 20.99
C PRO A 5 33.03 39.70 21.44
N HIS A 6 32.94 38.76 20.47
CA HIS A 6 32.75 37.29 20.57
C HIS A 6 31.34 36.81 20.97
N THR A 7 30.74 35.80 20.32
CA THR A 7 31.26 34.43 20.14
C THR A 7 30.54 33.67 19.01
N LEU A 8 31.31 32.77 18.38
CA LEU A 8 31.04 31.80 17.31
C LEU A 8 29.85 30.85 17.55
N THR A 9 29.23 30.32 16.48
CA THR A 9 29.24 28.86 16.18
C THR A 9 28.94 28.59 14.69
N LEU A 10 29.82 27.83 14.03
CA LEU A 10 29.61 27.21 12.71
C LEU A 10 28.52 26.12 12.77
N HIS A 11 27.88 25.80 11.64
CA HIS A 11 27.78 24.46 11.01
C HIS A 11 26.63 24.48 9.98
N ASN A 12 26.89 24.71 8.69
CA ASN A 12 27.29 23.75 7.65
C ASN A 12 26.17 22.79 7.18
N LYS A 13 25.91 22.87 5.85
CA LYS A 13 25.37 21.88 4.90
C LYS A 13 23.85 21.73 4.71
N ARG A 14 23.43 22.27 3.56
CA ARG A 14 22.55 21.67 2.55
C ARG A 14 22.38 20.14 2.72
N ILE A 15 21.15 19.67 2.83
CA ILE A 15 20.78 18.29 2.50
C ILE A 15 19.51 18.34 1.63
N LEU A 16 19.73 18.24 0.31
CA LEU A 16 18.73 17.78 -0.64
C LEU A 16 18.36 16.33 -0.27
N PHE A 17 17.08 16.04 -0.14
CA PHE A 17 16.59 14.67 -0.06
C PHE A 17 16.78 13.97 -1.41
N ALA A 18 17.79 13.12 -1.46
CA ALA A 18 18.02 12.18 -2.54
C ALA A 18 17.01 11.01 -2.42
N TYR A 19 16.06 10.94 -3.36
CA TYR A 19 15.32 9.71 -3.64
C TYR A 19 16.28 8.73 -4.33
N GLY A 20 16.85 7.82 -3.53
CA GLY A 20 17.80 6.82 -3.95
C GLY A 20 17.20 5.79 -4.91
N LYS A 21 17.56 5.93 -6.19
CA LYS A 21 17.62 4.85 -7.18
C LYS A 21 18.49 3.71 -6.64
N VAL A 22 17.91 2.53 -6.44
CA VAL A 22 18.68 1.28 -6.31
C VAL A 22 18.11 0.27 -7.29
N GLN A 23 18.65 0.26 -8.51
CA GLN A 23 18.63 -0.92 -9.37
C GLN A 23 19.74 -0.78 -10.42
N ARG A 24 20.86 -1.44 -10.14
CA ARG A 24 21.83 -2.04 -11.08
C ARG A 24 23.03 -2.50 -10.27
N MET A 25 23.00 -3.74 -9.80
CA MET A 25 24.22 -4.48 -9.57
C MET A 25 24.14 -5.79 -10.35
N THR A 26 24.90 -5.75 -11.43
CA THR A 26 25.47 -6.84 -12.20
C THR A 26 25.92 -8.01 -11.33
N ILE A 27 25.46 -9.19 -11.75
CA ILE A 27 25.96 -10.50 -11.34
C ILE A 27 27.46 -10.56 -11.62
N LYS A 28 28.28 -10.68 -10.58
CA LYS A 28 29.65 -11.20 -10.68
C LYS A 28 30.06 -11.87 -9.37
N ALA A 29 30.67 -13.05 -9.55
CA ALA A 29 31.41 -13.85 -8.60
C ALA A 29 30.62 -14.81 -7.70
N CYS A 30 30.47 -16.04 -8.18
CA CYS A 30 30.90 -17.21 -7.41
C CYS A 30 31.67 -18.14 -8.37
N ALA A 31 33.00 -18.05 -8.35
CA ALA A 31 33.89 -19.02 -8.98
C ALA A 31 35.00 -19.30 -7.97
N GLN A 32 34.96 -20.50 -7.42
CA GLN A 32 35.84 -20.97 -6.36
C GLN A 32 37.09 -21.61 -6.96
N LYS A 33 38.22 -21.31 -6.31
CA LYS A 33 39.60 -21.80 -6.46
C LYS A 33 39.76 -23.19 -7.09
N VAL A 34 40.71 -23.33 -8.03
CA VAL A 34 41.71 -24.42 -8.04
C VAL A 34 43.02 -23.90 -8.64
N GLY A 35 44.13 -24.16 -7.94
CA GLY A 35 45.49 -23.83 -8.37
C GLY A 35 46.00 -24.78 -9.45
N VAL A 36 46.86 -24.27 -10.32
CA VAL A 36 47.49 -25.03 -11.41
C VAL A 36 48.96 -25.25 -11.08
N SER A 37 49.36 -26.50 -10.89
CA SER A 37 50.74 -26.96 -11.00
C SER A 37 50.83 -27.99 -12.13
N HIS A 38 51.88 -27.87 -12.95
CA HIS A 38 52.18 -28.70 -14.11
C HIS A 38 52.37 -30.18 -13.75
N VAL A 39 51.65 -31.10 -14.42
CA VAL A 39 52.16 -32.44 -14.80
C VAL A 39 51.48 -32.96 -16.08
N SER A 40 52.34 -33.24 -17.06
CA SER A 40 52.35 -34.24 -18.14
C SER A 40 51.08 -34.95 -18.66
N ARG A 41 51.04 -35.04 -20.00
CA ARG A 41 50.16 -35.84 -20.86
C ARG A 41 50.16 -37.33 -20.49
N ARG A 42 48.97 -37.96 -20.47
CA ARG A 42 48.62 -39.26 -21.11
C ARG A 42 47.31 -39.85 -20.56
N HIS A 43 46.36 -40.15 -21.46
CA HIS A 43 45.21 -41.07 -21.30
C HIS A 43 44.19 -40.70 -20.20
N ALA A 44 42.89 -41.02 -20.24
CA ALA A 44 41.89 -41.40 -21.22
C ALA A 44 40.56 -41.43 -20.41
N LEU A 45 39.42 -41.37 -21.11
CA LEU A 45 38.09 -41.83 -20.71
C LEU A 45 37.27 -41.10 -19.60
N ALA A 46 36.09 -40.67 -20.05
CA ALA A 46 34.77 -40.83 -19.44
C ALA A 46 34.46 -40.10 -18.10
N LEU A 47 33.54 -39.13 -18.18
CA LEU A 47 32.19 -39.21 -17.60
C LEU A 47 31.32 -38.07 -18.16
N ILE A 48 30.20 -38.47 -18.75
CA ILE A 48 29.19 -37.62 -19.39
C ILE A 48 28.41 -36.87 -18.32
N GLY A 49 28.06 -35.62 -18.63
CA GLY A 49 27.57 -34.61 -17.71
C GLY A 49 26.26 -34.95 -16.99
N ALA A 50 26.21 -34.60 -15.71
CA ALA A 50 24.97 -34.48 -14.98
C ALA A 50 24.20 -33.26 -15.53
N SER A 51 23.23 -33.51 -16.41
CA SER A 51 22.17 -32.56 -16.74
C SER A 51 21.35 -32.29 -15.49
N GLY A 52 21.76 -31.30 -14.71
CA GLY A 52 20.92 -30.72 -13.67
C GLY A 52 19.78 -29.96 -14.35
N THR A 53 18.61 -30.59 -14.46
CA THR A 53 17.37 -29.88 -14.79
C THR A 53 17.04 -28.99 -13.60
N LEU A 54 17.43 -27.72 -13.67
CA LEU A 54 16.85 -26.65 -12.87
C LEU A 54 15.38 -26.56 -13.28
N THR A 55 14.50 -27.28 -12.57
CA THR A 55 13.09 -26.95 -12.57
C THR A 55 12.97 -25.59 -11.90
N ALA A 56 13.05 -24.54 -12.69
CA ALA A 56 12.62 -23.22 -12.27
C ALA A 56 11.13 -23.33 -11.98
N THR A 57 10.79 -23.40 -10.69
CA THR A 57 9.42 -23.17 -10.24
C THR A 57 8.97 -21.85 -10.86
N PRO A 58 7.87 -21.82 -11.63
CA PRO A 58 7.35 -20.55 -12.09
C PRO A 58 7.02 -19.74 -10.83
N ALA A 59 7.74 -18.65 -10.61
CA ALA A 59 7.33 -17.67 -9.64
C ALA A 59 5.98 -17.12 -10.14
N THR A 60 4.88 -17.59 -9.57
CA THR A 60 3.57 -16.96 -9.72
C THR A 60 3.73 -15.54 -9.21
N ARG A 61 3.96 -14.62 -10.16
CA ARG A 61 4.29 -13.23 -9.88
C ARG A 61 3.21 -12.39 -10.52
N ALA A 62 2.50 -11.66 -9.66
CA ALA A 62 1.52 -10.64 -9.96
C ALA A 62 0.19 -11.14 -10.56
N ASP A 63 -0.70 -11.68 -9.72
CA ASP A 63 -2.15 -11.39 -9.75
C ASP A 63 -2.90 -12.32 -8.78
N GLU A 64 -2.63 -12.22 -7.48
CA GLU A 64 -3.50 -12.84 -6.48
C GLU A 64 -4.14 -11.72 -5.68
N SER A 65 -5.02 -10.97 -6.34
CA SER A 65 -5.91 -10.06 -5.64
C SER A 65 -7.07 -10.87 -5.05
N THR A 66 -7.18 -10.86 -3.73
CA THR A 66 -8.28 -11.50 -3.01
C THR A 66 -9.56 -10.73 -3.29
N ASN A 67 -10.65 -11.45 -3.56
CA ASN A 67 -11.99 -10.89 -3.63
C ASN A 67 -12.64 -10.92 -2.24
N TYR A 68 -12.94 -9.75 -1.69
CA TYR A 68 -13.53 -9.60 -0.36
C TYR A 68 -15.06 -9.58 -0.38
N GLY A 69 -15.68 -9.64 -1.56
CA GLY A 69 -17.13 -9.50 -1.75
C GLY A 69 -17.50 -8.17 -2.41
N GLU A 70 -18.70 -8.10 -2.98
CA GLU A 70 -19.28 -6.89 -3.60
C GLU A 70 -18.39 -6.21 -4.66
N GLY A 71 -17.46 -6.98 -5.26
CA GLY A 71 -16.49 -6.49 -6.23
C GLY A 71 -15.26 -5.80 -5.64
N VAL A 72 -15.16 -5.71 -4.31
CA VAL A 72 -13.95 -5.22 -3.61
C VAL A 72 -12.82 -6.23 -3.81
N ARG A 73 -11.70 -5.75 -4.35
CA ARG A 73 -10.51 -6.57 -4.57
C ARG A 73 -9.31 -5.94 -3.90
N GLY A 74 -8.38 -6.75 -3.44
CA GLY A 74 -7.17 -6.19 -2.82
C GLY A 74 -6.16 -7.23 -2.40
N VAL A 75 -5.12 -6.76 -1.74
CA VAL A 75 -4.01 -7.57 -1.25
C VAL A 75 -3.67 -7.19 0.18
N ASP A 76 -3.36 -8.19 1.00
CA ASP A 76 -2.80 -7.97 2.32
C ASP A 76 -1.30 -7.67 2.16
N LEU A 77 -0.92 -6.42 2.46
CA LEU A 77 0.48 -5.98 2.43
C LEU A 77 1.21 -6.45 3.68
N LEU A 78 0.52 -6.42 4.82
CA LEU A 78 0.98 -6.95 6.09
C LEU A 78 -0.20 -7.65 6.76
N VAL A 79 -0.04 -8.92 7.10
CA VAL A 79 -1.03 -9.65 7.90
C VAL A 79 -0.85 -9.23 9.36
N GLY A 80 -1.96 -8.93 10.04
CA GLY A 80 -1.94 -8.54 11.45
C GLY A 80 -1.54 -9.70 12.38
N ALA A 81 -1.54 -9.45 13.69
CA ALA A 81 -1.09 -10.44 14.68
C ALA A 81 -1.86 -11.78 14.59
N ASP A 82 -1.11 -12.89 14.52
CA ASP A 82 -1.65 -14.25 14.35
C ASP A 82 -2.62 -14.66 15.49
N SER A 83 -2.37 -14.17 16.71
CA SER A 83 -3.15 -14.52 17.92
C SER A 83 -4.24 -13.49 18.31
N GLY A 84 -4.59 -12.56 17.42
CA GLY A 84 -5.60 -11.52 17.69
C GLY A 84 -7.06 -11.94 17.42
N LYS A 85 -8.02 -11.13 17.87
CA LYS A 85 -9.39 -11.16 17.33
C LYS A 85 -9.37 -10.67 15.87
N ALA A 86 -10.10 -11.33 14.99
CA ALA A 86 -10.37 -10.82 13.65
C ALA A 86 -11.60 -9.91 13.69
N VAL A 87 -11.61 -8.85 12.88
CA VAL A 87 -12.75 -7.92 12.80
C VAL A 87 -13.99 -8.65 12.29
N GLU A 88 -15.07 -8.51 13.04
CA GLU A 88 -16.41 -9.03 12.72
C GLU A 88 -17.41 -7.88 12.59
N GLU A 89 -18.60 -8.16 12.04
CA GLU A 89 -19.69 -7.20 12.02
C GLU A 89 -20.10 -6.80 13.45
N GLY A 90 -20.35 -5.51 13.66
CA GLY A 90 -20.62 -4.90 14.97
C GLY A 90 -19.39 -4.41 15.71
N ASP A 91 -18.17 -4.79 15.29
CA ASP A 91 -16.95 -4.32 15.95
C ASP A 91 -16.68 -2.85 15.67
N THR A 92 -16.28 -2.14 16.72
CA THR A 92 -15.70 -0.81 16.57
C THR A 92 -14.19 -0.94 16.39
N VAL A 93 -13.66 -0.36 15.31
CA VAL A 93 -12.25 -0.45 14.91
C VAL A 93 -11.62 0.93 14.86
N LYS A 94 -10.32 0.98 15.17
CA LYS A 94 -9.48 2.16 15.00
C LYS A 94 -8.51 1.92 13.84
N VAL A 95 -8.55 2.78 12.82
CA VAL A 95 -7.83 2.59 11.55
C VAL A 95 -7.09 3.84 11.11
N ARG A 96 -6.07 3.68 10.28
CA ARG A 96 -5.48 4.77 9.48
C ARG A 96 -5.70 4.48 8.01
N LEU A 97 -6.04 5.52 7.26
CA LEU A 97 -6.40 5.39 5.86
C LEU A 97 -5.52 6.27 4.98
N LYS A 98 -5.22 5.75 3.79
CA LYS A 98 -4.71 6.54 2.68
C LYS A 98 -5.57 6.28 1.45
N GLY A 99 -6.41 7.24 1.09
CA GLY A 99 -7.37 7.16 0.00
C GLY A 99 -6.86 7.84 -1.28
N ARG A 100 -7.05 7.16 -2.41
CA ARG A 100 -6.70 7.66 -3.74
C ARG A 100 -7.82 7.42 -4.73
N LEU A 101 -8.02 8.35 -5.66
CA LEU A 101 -8.86 8.11 -6.82
C LEU A 101 -8.06 7.31 -7.85
N MET A 102 -8.66 6.27 -8.42
CA MET A 102 -8.05 5.58 -9.57
C MET A 102 -8.11 6.46 -10.82
N ALA A 103 -9.15 7.30 -10.92
CA ALA A 103 -9.16 8.43 -11.84
C ALA A 103 -8.13 9.51 -11.44
N LYS A 104 -7.96 10.52 -12.29
CA LYS A 104 -7.08 11.69 -12.01
C LYS A 104 -5.64 11.30 -11.62
N ASN A 105 -5.10 10.25 -12.25
CA ASN A 105 -3.71 9.80 -12.07
C ASN A 105 -3.36 9.41 -10.63
N GLY A 106 -4.27 8.73 -9.91
CA GLY A 106 -3.95 8.26 -8.55
C GLY A 106 -3.96 9.37 -7.51
N TRP A 107 -4.73 10.44 -7.71
CA TRP A 107 -4.73 11.60 -6.81
C TRP A 107 -5.08 11.18 -5.39
N VAL A 108 -4.17 11.46 -4.46
CA VAL A 108 -4.34 11.21 -3.03
C VAL A 108 -5.23 12.30 -2.45
N PHE A 109 -6.40 11.92 -1.97
CA PHE A 109 -7.35 12.85 -1.35
C PHE A 109 -7.38 12.71 0.18
N LEU A 110 -6.90 11.58 0.71
CA LEU A 110 -6.87 11.27 2.13
C LEU A 110 -5.53 10.62 2.48
N ASP A 111 -4.87 11.11 3.52
CA ASP A 111 -3.63 10.53 4.06
C ASP A 111 -3.55 10.77 5.56
N ASP A 112 -3.97 9.77 6.33
CA ASP A 112 -3.95 9.79 7.80
C ASP A 112 -2.60 9.28 8.37
N GLY A 113 -1.55 9.12 7.54
CA GLY A 113 -0.26 8.52 7.93
C GLY A 113 0.57 9.29 8.96
N LEU A 114 0.09 10.45 9.43
CA LEU A 114 0.66 11.15 10.57
C LEU A 114 0.09 10.59 11.87
N ALA A 115 0.95 10.41 12.88
CA ALA A 115 0.51 10.05 14.23
C ALA A 115 -0.61 10.99 14.69
N ASP A 116 -1.67 10.43 15.26
CA ASP A 116 -2.88 11.08 15.78
C ASP A 116 -4.08 11.32 14.82
N ASN A 117 -4.02 10.88 13.56
CA ASN A 117 -5.19 10.92 12.65
C ASN A 117 -5.96 9.59 12.56
N ASP A 118 -5.94 8.81 13.65
CA ASP A 118 -6.65 7.55 13.70
C ASP A 118 -8.18 7.76 13.63
N ARG A 119 -8.83 7.07 12.70
CA ARG A 119 -10.29 7.10 12.51
C ARG A 119 -10.96 5.95 13.25
N VAL A 120 -12.18 6.18 13.71
CA VAL A 120 -12.99 5.18 14.42
C VAL A 120 -14.23 4.88 13.60
N PHE A 121 -14.45 3.61 13.28
CA PHE A 121 -15.61 3.12 12.55
C PHE A 121 -16.24 1.94 13.26
N THR A 122 -17.55 1.76 13.12
CA THR A 122 -18.25 0.55 13.55
C THR A 122 -18.64 -0.23 12.31
N VAL A 123 -18.10 -1.44 12.15
CA VAL A 123 -18.33 -2.28 10.96
C VAL A 123 -19.75 -2.84 10.98
N GLY A 124 -20.44 -2.81 9.84
CA GLY A 124 -21.75 -3.47 9.69
C GLY A 124 -22.89 -2.79 10.44
N ARG A 125 -22.70 -1.56 10.95
CA ARG A 125 -23.80 -0.73 11.43
C ARG A 125 -24.31 0.07 10.23
N ASP A 126 -25.63 0.07 10.01
CA ASP A 126 -26.35 0.78 8.93
C ASP A 126 -26.27 2.32 9.00
N GLY A 127 -25.14 2.88 9.41
CA GLY A 127 -24.85 4.28 9.28
C GLY A 127 -24.41 4.54 7.85
N LYS A 128 -25.27 5.20 7.07
CA LYS A 128 -25.02 5.75 5.72
C LYS A 128 -23.78 6.68 5.63
N ASP A 129 -23.01 6.76 6.70
CA ASP A 129 -21.83 7.56 6.84
C ASP A 129 -20.63 6.84 6.25
N VAL A 130 -20.37 5.54 6.48
CA VAL A 130 -19.14 4.90 5.94
C VAL A 130 -19.39 4.24 4.57
N ILE A 131 -18.42 4.38 3.66
CA ILE A 131 -18.48 3.68 2.36
C ILE A 131 -18.46 2.16 2.53
N ARG A 132 -19.41 1.47 1.89
CA ARG A 132 -19.63 0.03 2.02
C ARG A 132 -18.39 -0.81 1.75
N GLY A 133 -17.63 -0.46 0.73
CA GLY A 133 -16.44 -1.20 0.32
C GLY A 133 -15.32 -1.16 1.36
N LEU A 134 -15.29 -0.13 2.22
CA LEU A 134 -14.34 -0.07 3.33
C LEU A 134 -14.75 -1.01 4.46
N GLU A 135 -16.05 -1.11 4.76
CA GLU A 135 -16.56 -2.08 5.76
C GLU A 135 -16.24 -3.51 5.35
N VAL A 136 -16.53 -3.86 4.09
CA VAL A 136 -16.22 -5.17 3.52
C VAL A 136 -14.71 -5.44 3.55
N ALA A 137 -13.90 -4.42 3.25
CA ALA A 137 -12.44 -4.54 3.31
C ALA A 137 -11.89 -4.73 4.73
N LEU A 138 -12.59 -4.29 5.78
CA LEU A 138 -12.15 -4.42 7.17
C LEU A 138 -12.44 -5.80 7.75
N LEU A 139 -13.46 -6.50 7.24
CA LEU A 139 -13.82 -7.84 7.72
C LEU A 139 -12.64 -8.81 7.62
N GLY A 140 -12.45 -9.59 8.68
CA GLY A 140 -11.38 -10.56 8.81
C GLY A 140 -9.98 -9.97 9.03
N MET A 141 -9.81 -8.63 9.01
CA MET A 141 -8.52 -8.02 9.35
C MET A 141 -8.19 -8.22 10.83
N ARG A 142 -6.90 -8.23 11.14
CA ARG A 142 -6.35 -8.35 12.50
C ARG A 142 -5.52 -7.12 12.82
N ALA A 143 -5.46 -6.74 14.10
CA ALA A 143 -4.69 -5.57 14.54
C ALA A 143 -3.23 -5.64 14.07
N GLY A 144 -2.70 -4.51 13.61
CA GLY A 144 -1.40 -4.37 12.95
C GLY A 144 -1.40 -4.72 11.46
N GLY A 145 -2.52 -5.21 10.91
CA GLY A 145 -2.63 -5.55 9.50
C GLY A 145 -2.72 -4.33 8.59
N VAL A 146 -2.09 -4.40 7.42
CA VAL A 146 -2.17 -3.39 6.36
C VAL A 146 -2.70 -4.04 5.09
N ARG A 147 -3.81 -3.53 4.58
CA ARG A 147 -4.51 -4.05 3.39
C ARG A 147 -4.66 -2.95 2.35
N ARG A 148 -4.33 -3.25 1.10
CA ARG A 148 -4.62 -2.37 -0.04
C ARG A 148 -5.82 -2.90 -0.78
N VAL A 149 -6.90 -2.13 -0.83
CA VAL A 149 -8.14 -2.47 -1.53
C VAL A 149 -8.48 -1.48 -2.62
N ILE A 150 -9.11 -1.98 -3.69
CA ILE A 150 -9.73 -1.22 -4.76
C ILE A 150 -11.24 -1.42 -4.61
N LEU A 151 -11.95 -0.30 -4.48
CA LEU A 151 -13.38 -0.27 -4.26
C LEU A 151 -14.04 0.17 -5.58
N PRO A 152 -14.86 -0.68 -6.19
CA PRO A 152 -15.61 -0.29 -7.37
C PRO A 152 -16.68 0.77 -7.01
N PRO A 153 -17.20 1.49 -8.01
CA PRO A 153 -18.20 2.56 -7.84
C PRO A 153 -19.39 2.22 -6.95
N PRO A 154 -20.04 1.04 -7.08
CA PRO A 154 -21.25 0.75 -6.31
C PRO A 154 -21.03 0.68 -4.79
N VAL A 155 -19.79 0.41 -4.36
CA VAL A 155 -19.41 0.27 -2.94
C VAL A 155 -18.37 1.32 -2.51
N SER A 156 -18.06 2.30 -3.37
CA SER A 156 -17.23 3.44 -3.02
C SER A 156 -18.11 4.60 -2.56
N TYR A 157 -17.82 5.83 -3.01
CA TYR A 157 -18.65 7.00 -2.73
C TYR A 157 -19.85 7.03 -3.66
N THR A 158 -21.02 6.68 -3.13
CA THR A 158 -22.31 6.72 -3.83
C THR A 158 -23.10 7.98 -3.50
N GLN A 159 -22.82 8.60 -2.35
CA GLN A 159 -23.48 9.81 -1.88
C GLN A 159 -22.46 10.82 -1.34
N PRO A 160 -22.69 12.13 -1.52
CA PRO A 160 -21.83 13.15 -0.94
C PRO A 160 -21.88 13.08 0.59
N GLY A 161 -20.75 13.36 1.24
CA GLY A 161 -20.65 13.36 2.70
C GLY A 161 -20.36 12.01 3.35
N GLN A 162 -20.29 10.90 2.59
CA GLN A 162 -19.86 9.60 3.13
C GLN A 162 -18.41 9.67 3.63
N GLU A 163 -18.16 9.22 4.84
CA GLU A 163 -16.85 8.91 5.41
C GLU A 163 -16.19 7.71 4.70
N PRO A 164 -14.85 7.71 4.59
CA PRO A 164 -13.93 8.69 5.16
C PRO A 164 -13.83 9.97 4.32
N GLN A 165 -13.99 11.14 4.94
CA GLN A 165 -13.83 12.44 4.28
C GLN A 165 -12.43 13.05 4.56
N PRO A 166 -11.83 13.78 3.59
CA PRO A 166 -10.63 14.57 3.84
C PRO A 166 -10.85 15.61 4.94
N SER A 167 -9.86 15.81 5.80
CA SER A 167 -9.87 16.88 6.81
C SER A 167 -9.75 18.28 6.17
N ASP A 168 -8.96 18.40 5.09
CA ASP A 168 -8.87 19.63 4.30
C ASP A 168 -10.13 19.83 3.43
N GLY A 169 -10.82 20.94 3.64
CA GLY A 169 -11.99 21.33 2.87
C GLY A 169 -11.74 21.52 1.37
N ALA A 170 -10.51 21.84 0.94
CA ALA A 170 -10.16 21.90 -0.48
C ALA A 170 -10.15 20.49 -1.11
N PHE A 171 -9.62 19.51 -0.39
CA PHE A 171 -9.56 18.13 -0.85
C PHE A 171 -10.95 17.51 -0.83
N LYS A 172 -11.77 17.80 0.19
CA LYS A 172 -13.18 17.41 0.23
C LYS A 172 -13.96 17.91 -0.99
N ARG A 173 -13.91 19.22 -1.28
CA ARG A 173 -14.58 19.80 -2.47
C ARG A 173 -14.09 19.16 -3.77
N ARG A 174 -12.79 18.87 -3.88
CA ARG A 174 -12.21 18.25 -5.08
C ARG A 174 -12.62 16.79 -5.24
N LEU A 175 -12.74 16.03 -4.15
CA LEU A 175 -13.28 14.67 -4.17
C LEU A 175 -14.72 14.68 -4.67
N GLU A 176 -15.59 15.48 -4.02
CA GLU A 176 -17.00 15.57 -4.35
C GLU A 176 -17.23 16.04 -5.79
N SER A 177 -16.56 17.10 -6.22
CA SER A 177 -16.68 17.62 -7.60
C SER A 177 -16.08 16.72 -8.68
N THR A 178 -15.24 15.74 -8.31
CA THR A 178 -14.72 14.74 -9.25
C THR A 178 -15.69 13.59 -9.42
N ILE A 179 -16.21 13.05 -8.31
CA ILE A 179 -17.10 11.88 -8.32
C ILE A 179 -18.52 12.27 -8.74
N PHE A 180 -19.07 13.36 -8.18
CA PHE A 180 -20.46 13.78 -8.37
C PHE A 180 -20.63 14.87 -9.43
N ASN A 181 -19.75 14.92 -10.42
CA ASN A 181 -19.84 15.93 -11.48
C ASN A 181 -21.03 15.62 -12.42
N PRO A 182 -22.07 16.47 -12.48
CA PRO A 182 -23.28 16.16 -13.24
C PRO A 182 -23.02 15.98 -14.74
N THR A 183 -22.10 16.76 -15.32
CA THR A 183 -21.74 16.64 -16.75
C THR A 183 -21.05 15.31 -17.03
N ARG A 184 -20.13 14.86 -16.16
CA ARG A 184 -19.40 13.61 -16.39
C ARG A 184 -20.26 12.38 -16.13
N LEU A 185 -21.18 12.48 -15.16
CA LEU A 185 -22.20 11.46 -14.92
C LEU A 185 -23.15 11.33 -16.12
N ALA A 186 -23.60 12.44 -16.71
CA ALA A 186 -24.41 12.43 -17.92
C ALA A 186 -23.69 11.81 -19.13
N ASN A 187 -22.35 11.87 -19.15
CA ASN A 187 -21.51 11.23 -20.17
C ASN A 187 -21.21 9.75 -19.89
N GLY A 188 -21.75 9.16 -18.81
CA GLY A 188 -21.50 7.77 -18.43
C GLY A 188 -20.12 7.50 -17.81
N GLU A 189 -19.40 8.53 -17.37
CA GLU A 189 -18.05 8.37 -16.80
C GLU A 189 -18.05 8.02 -15.30
N GLY A 190 -19.23 7.96 -14.67
CA GLY A 190 -19.38 7.73 -13.22
C GLY A 190 -18.63 6.50 -12.72
N ASP A 191 -18.67 5.42 -13.50
CA ASP A 191 -18.04 4.15 -13.12
C ASP A 191 -16.51 4.25 -13.03
N THR A 192 -15.90 5.11 -13.84
CA THR A 192 -14.44 5.29 -13.81
C THR A 192 -14.02 6.27 -12.72
N LEU A 193 -14.83 7.29 -12.45
CA LEU A 193 -14.51 8.39 -11.54
C LEU A 193 -14.68 8.00 -10.07
N ALA A 194 -15.66 7.15 -9.76
CA ALA A 194 -15.95 6.70 -8.40
C ALA A 194 -15.10 5.51 -7.94
N THR A 195 -14.24 4.95 -8.81
CA THR A 195 -13.33 3.88 -8.39
C THR A 195 -12.23 4.45 -7.50
N THR A 196 -12.15 3.97 -6.25
CA THR A 196 -11.17 4.41 -5.26
C THR A 196 -10.24 3.27 -4.85
N MET A 197 -9.07 3.64 -4.34
CA MET A 197 -8.13 2.72 -3.72
C MET A 197 -7.81 3.21 -2.31
N PHE A 198 -7.82 2.30 -1.35
CA PHE A 198 -7.44 2.58 0.03
C PHE A 198 -6.31 1.67 0.49
N ASP A 199 -5.30 2.29 1.10
CA ASP A 199 -4.39 1.59 2.01
C ASP A 199 -4.99 1.71 3.42
N VAL A 200 -5.36 0.60 4.01
CA VAL A 200 -6.04 0.50 5.30
C VAL A 200 -5.09 -0.15 6.30
N GLU A 201 -4.74 0.57 7.36
CA GLU A 201 -4.01 0.03 8.51
C GLU A 201 -4.99 -0.13 9.67
N LEU A 202 -5.13 -1.36 10.17
CA LEU A 202 -5.93 -1.64 11.36
C LEU A 202 -5.07 -1.46 12.61
N VAL A 203 -5.25 -0.36 13.33
CA VAL A 203 -4.46 -0.04 14.54
C VAL A 203 -4.87 -0.98 15.68
N ARG A 204 -6.17 -1.06 15.96
CA ARG A 204 -6.73 -1.95 16.99
C ARG A 204 -8.24 -2.10 16.85
N ILE A 205 -8.75 -3.18 17.41
CA ILE A 205 -10.19 -3.40 17.61
C ILE A 205 -10.53 -2.86 19.00
N LEU A 206 -11.52 -1.98 19.09
CA LEU A 206 -11.96 -1.38 20.35
C LEU A 206 -12.94 -2.30 21.08
N THR A 207 -13.82 -3.00 20.34
CA THR A 207 -14.94 -3.81 20.87
C THR A 207 -15.86 -3.01 21.83
N PRO A 208 -17.18 -3.27 21.83
CA PRO A 208 -18.11 -2.56 22.70
C PRO A 208 -17.94 -2.89 24.18
#